data_AF-M5C7H6-F1
#
_entry.id   AF-M5C7H6-F1
#
_cell.length_a   1.000
_cell.length_b   1.000
_cell.length_c   1.000
_cell.angle_alpha   90.00
_cell.angle_beta   90.00
_cell.angle_gamma   90.00
#
_symmetry.space_group_name_H-M   'P 1'
#
loop_
_entity.id
_entity.type
_entity.pdbx_description
1 polymer ?
#
loop_
_entity_poly.entity_id
_entity_poly.type
_entity_poly.pdbx_seq_one_letter_code
_entity_poly.pdbx_strand_id
1 'polypeptide(L)'
;MSPRKYSELTKTQRGMILGLRKAGKTYSAIAEEMKGICDISPSTAYRTCQRFKKHGTTKSLSGRGQRPVLSERMKRLIIRHVRVDRYSPYSVIANKLGGVSAAQIRAVASAAGYHRRVAVRKPFISKPTRQKRIKWAEENKERDWDEAMWTDEMQMETGSTST
;
A
#
# COMPACT_ATOMS: atom_id res chain seq x y z
N MET A 1 22.55 9.62 -14.56
CA MET A 1 22.89 9.96 -13.15
C MET A 1 24.36 9.64 -12.94
N SER A 2 25.17 10.62 -12.52
CA SER A 2 26.57 10.36 -12.17
C SER A 2 26.65 9.44 -10.95
N PRO A 3 27.55 8.44 -10.89
CA PRO A 3 27.68 7.56 -9.73
C PRO A 3 27.98 8.39 -8.48
N ARG A 4 27.37 8.00 -7.35
CA ARG A 4 27.63 8.65 -6.06
C ARG A 4 29.13 8.58 -5.77
N LYS A 5 29.74 9.74 -5.54
CA LYS A 5 31.17 9.90 -5.19
C LYS A 5 31.58 9.12 -3.92
N TYR A 6 30.62 8.71 -3.09
CA TYR A 6 30.84 7.94 -1.86
C TYR A 6 29.77 6.87 -1.67
N SER A 7 30.19 5.64 -1.37
CA SER A 7 29.32 4.50 -1.02
C SER A 7 29.19 4.35 0.50
N GLU A 8 28.08 3.80 0.97
CA GLU A 8 27.95 3.43 2.38
C GLU A 8 28.76 2.18 2.70
N LEU A 9 29.41 2.16 3.87
CA LEU A 9 30.08 0.96 4.38
C LEU A 9 29.10 -0.20 4.52
N THR A 10 29.51 -1.37 4.06
CA THR A 10 28.75 -2.62 4.21
C THR A 10 28.72 -3.06 5.67
N LYS A 11 27.79 -3.96 6.00
CA LYS A 11 27.67 -4.51 7.36
C LYS A 11 28.96 -5.22 7.81
N THR A 12 29.62 -5.92 6.88
CA THR A 12 30.86 -6.65 7.14
C THR A 12 32.02 -5.70 7.39
N GLN A 13 32.20 -4.66 6.56
CA GLN A 13 33.22 -3.63 6.76
C GLN A 13 33.04 -2.92 8.11
N ARG A 14 31.81 -2.56 8.49
CA ARG A 14 31.53 -1.99 9.82
C ARG A 14 31.85 -2.98 10.94
N GLY A 15 31.58 -4.27 10.75
CA GLY A 15 31.93 -5.32 11.71
C GLY A 15 33.44 -5.46 11.91
N MET A 16 34.21 -5.45 10.83
CA MET A 16 35.67 -5.51 10.86
C MET A 16 36.26 -4.29 11.59
N ILE A 17 35.77 -3.07 11.31
CA ILE A 17 36.18 -1.84 12.02
C ILE A 17 35.97 -1.98 13.53
N LEU A 18 34.81 -2.50 13.93
CA LEU A 18 34.50 -2.72 15.35
C LEU A 18 35.38 -3.80 15.97
N GLY A 19 35.70 -4.87 15.24
CA GLY A 19 36.62 -5.92 15.67
C GLY A 19 38.03 -5.38 15.92
N LEU A 20 38.58 -4.64 14.97
CA LEU A 20 39.90 -3.99 15.12
C LEU A 20 39.92 -2.98 16.26
N ARG A 21 38.82 -2.25 16.47
CA ARG A 21 38.70 -1.34 17.60
C ARG A 21 38.65 -2.08 18.93
N LYS A 22 37.95 -3.22 19.01
CA LYS A 22 37.94 -4.09 20.20
C LYS A 22 39.31 -4.69 20.49
N ALA A 23 40.12 -4.94 19.47
CA ALA A 23 41.52 -5.37 19.59
C ALA A 23 42.48 -4.25 20.04
N GLY A 24 41.98 -3.05 20.39
CA GLY A 24 42.77 -1.96 20.94
C GLY A 24 43.44 -1.04 19.91
N LYS A 25 43.21 -1.25 18.61
CA LYS A 25 43.86 -0.44 17.55
C LYS A 25 43.36 1.01 17.54
N THR A 26 44.27 1.93 17.21
CA THR A 26 43.94 3.36 17.01
C THR A 26 43.16 3.55 15.72
N TYR A 27 42.41 4.66 15.59
CA TYR A 27 41.60 4.90 14.39
C TYR A 27 42.44 5.08 13.12
N SER A 28 43.66 5.60 13.24
CA SER A 28 44.62 5.70 12.12
C SER A 28 45.12 4.32 11.69
N ALA A 29 45.46 3.44 12.64
CA ALA A 29 45.87 2.07 12.34
C ALA A 29 44.72 1.27 11.70
N ILE A 30 43.49 1.47 12.15
CA ILE A 30 42.31 0.85 11.53
C ILE A 30 42.12 1.32 10.08
N ALA A 31 42.37 2.59 9.78
CA ALA A 31 42.25 3.11 8.43
C ALA A 31 43.33 2.53 7.49
N GLU A 32 44.58 2.43 7.96
CA GLU A 32 45.65 1.81 7.17
C GLU A 32 45.41 0.31 6.95
N GLU A 33 44.89 -0.43 7.95
CA GLU A 33 44.58 -1.87 7.78
C GLU A 33 43.36 -2.14 6.89
N MET A 34 42.44 -1.18 6.80
CA MET A 34 41.29 -1.27 5.91
C MET A 34 41.63 -0.86 4.48
N LYS A 35 42.79 -0.23 4.26
CA LYS A 35 43.26 0.23 2.96
C LYS A 35 43.40 -0.95 2.01
N GLY A 36 42.81 -0.84 0.82
CA GLY A 36 42.72 -1.94 -0.15
C GLY A 36 41.49 -2.85 0.00
N ILE A 37 40.82 -2.88 1.16
CA ILE A 37 39.49 -3.51 1.34
C ILE A 37 38.39 -2.45 1.20
N CYS A 38 38.54 -1.34 1.92
CA CYS A 38 37.66 -0.19 1.88
C CYS A 38 38.44 1.05 2.29
N ASP A 39 38.69 1.95 1.34
CA ASP A 39 39.42 3.18 1.60
C ASP A 39 38.56 4.13 2.46
N ILE A 40 38.87 4.15 3.75
CA ILE A 40 38.18 4.95 4.76
C ILE A 40 39.13 5.90 5.44
N SER A 41 38.63 7.10 5.75
CA SER A 41 39.37 8.01 6.63
C SER A 41 39.31 7.53 8.10
N PRO A 42 40.30 7.89 8.94
CA PRO A 42 40.23 7.64 10.38
C PRO A 42 38.95 8.21 11.03
N SER A 43 38.43 9.32 10.49
CA SER A 43 37.17 9.93 10.93
C SER A 43 35.95 9.03 10.68
N THR A 44 35.96 8.25 9.58
CA THR A 44 34.91 7.29 9.24
C THR A 44 34.93 6.11 10.21
N ALA A 45 36.12 5.61 10.58
CA ALA A 45 36.28 4.56 11.59
C ALA A 45 35.76 5.02 12.96
N TYR A 46 36.11 6.23 13.39
CA TYR A 46 35.58 6.86 14.59
C TYR A 46 34.05 6.96 14.57
N ARG A 47 33.48 7.54 13.50
CA ARG A 47 32.02 7.68 13.34
C ARG A 47 31.30 6.34 13.37
N THR A 48 31.89 5.30 12.79
CA THR A 48 31.34 3.94 12.81
C THR A 48 31.29 3.37 14.22
N CYS A 49 32.37 3.52 14.98
CA CYS A 49 32.43 3.09 16.39
C CYS A 49 31.43 3.85 17.26
N GLN A 50 31.35 5.18 17.11
CA GLN A 50 30.39 6.02 17.85
C GLN A 50 28.94 5.67 17.51
N ARG A 51 28.65 5.44 16.22
CA ARG A 51 27.32 5.03 15.77
C ARG A 51 26.93 3.67 16.35
N PHE A 52 27.87 2.72 16.40
CA PHE A 52 27.63 1.43 17.05
C PHE A 52 27.40 1.58 18.56
N LYS A 53 28.17 2.43 19.24
CA LYS A 53 27.94 2.74 20.67
C LYS A 53 26.54 3.31 20.92
N LYS A 54 26.02 4.13 20.00
CA LYS A 54 24.70 4.75 20.10
C LYS A 54 23.53 3.81 19.76
N HIS A 55 23.67 2.99 18.71
CA HIS A 55 22.55 2.24 18.12
C HIS A 55 22.69 0.71 18.22
N GLY A 56 23.84 0.19 18.67
CA GLY A 56 24.09 -1.24 18.85
C GLY A 56 24.06 -2.07 17.56
N THR A 57 24.03 -1.44 16.38
CA THR A 57 23.84 -2.12 15.10
C THR A 57 24.85 -1.71 14.05
N THR A 58 25.30 -2.68 13.26
CA THR A 58 26.12 -2.47 12.05
C THR A 58 25.28 -2.27 10.80
N LYS A 59 23.97 -2.55 10.86
CA LYS A 59 23.06 -2.32 9.72
C LYS A 59 22.88 -0.83 9.48
N SER A 60 22.68 -0.44 8.22
CA SER A 60 22.24 0.93 7.92
C SER A 60 20.85 1.14 8.53
N LEU A 61 20.64 2.30 9.15
CA LEU A 61 19.36 2.65 9.73
C LEU A 61 18.51 3.22 8.60
N SER A 62 17.23 2.90 8.60
CA SER A 62 16.29 3.55 7.69
C SER A 62 16.35 5.06 7.92
N GLY A 63 16.54 5.82 6.84
CA GLY A 63 16.38 7.26 6.91
C GLY A 63 14.95 7.64 7.29
N ARG A 64 14.73 8.92 7.63
CA ARG A 64 13.41 9.46 7.97
C ARG A 64 12.35 9.27 6.86
N GLY A 65 12.81 9.02 5.63
CA GLY A 65 11.96 9.01 4.44
C GLY A 65 11.52 10.41 4.05
N GLN A 66 10.79 10.50 2.93
CA GLN A 66 10.18 11.74 2.48
C GLN A 66 8.96 12.05 3.35
N ARG A 67 8.77 13.33 3.71
CA ARG A 67 7.54 13.75 4.41
C ARG A 67 6.33 13.53 3.50
N PRO A 68 5.21 12.99 4.02
CA PRO A 68 4.00 12.83 3.22
C PRO A 68 3.51 14.17 2.67
N VAL A 69 3.15 14.20 1.39
CA VAL A 69 2.59 15.41 0.73
C VAL A 69 1.23 15.78 1.33
N LEU A 70 0.44 14.78 1.71
CA LEU A 70 -0.89 14.98 2.28
C LEU A 70 -0.86 14.85 3.80
N SER A 71 -1.50 15.80 4.48
CA SER A 71 -1.75 15.73 5.92
C SER A 71 -2.72 14.60 6.26
N GLU A 72 -2.61 14.06 7.47
CA GLU A 72 -3.53 13.03 7.96
C GLU A 72 -4.99 13.52 8.01
N ARG A 73 -5.19 14.82 8.27
CA ARG A 73 -6.52 15.45 8.21
C ARG A 73 -7.10 15.36 6.80
N MET A 74 -6.30 15.70 5.78
CA MET A 74 -6.74 15.63 4.39
C MET A 74 -7.03 14.19 3.97
N LYS A 75 -6.20 13.21 4.37
CA LYS A 75 -6.47 11.78 4.10
C LYS A 75 -7.82 11.32 4.66
N ARG A 76 -8.12 11.68 5.92
CA ARG A 76 -9.43 11.37 6.53
C ARG A 76 -10.59 12.02 5.78
N LEU A 77 -10.42 13.27 5.34
CA LEU A 77 -11.43 13.97 4.57
C LEU A 77 -11.68 13.28 3.22
N ILE A 78 -10.61 12.89 2.50
CA ILE A 78 -10.70 12.11 1.26
C ILE A 78 -11.50 10.82 1.49
N ILE A 79 -11.16 10.03 2.52
CA ILE A 79 -11.84 8.76 2.81
C ILE A 79 -13.33 8.99 3.10
N ARG A 80 -13.68 10.05 3.84
CA ARG A 80 -15.09 10.42 4.11
C ARG A 80 -15.85 10.65 2.80
N HIS A 81 -15.29 11.44 1.88
CA HIS A 81 -15.94 11.71 0.59
C HIS A 81 -16.01 10.46 -0.30
N VAL A 82 -14.95 9.65 -0.35
CA VAL A 82 -14.94 8.39 -1.12
C VAL A 82 -16.05 7.43 -0.66
N ARG A 83 -16.35 7.41 0.64
CA ARG A 83 -17.41 6.59 1.25
C ARG A 83 -18.82 7.10 0.92
N VAL A 84 -19.03 8.42 1.00
CA VAL A 84 -20.32 9.07 0.71
C VAL A 84 -20.62 9.03 -0.79
N ASP A 85 -19.70 9.53 -1.60
CA ASP A 85 -19.84 9.64 -3.04
C ASP A 85 -19.40 8.34 -3.74
N ARG A 86 -20.03 7.19 -3.43
CA ARG A 86 -19.56 5.86 -3.85
C ARG A 86 -19.43 5.67 -5.37
N TYR A 87 -20.30 6.29 -6.15
CA TYR A 87 -20.35 6.13 -7.60
C TYR A 87 -19.63 7.25 -8.35
N SER A 88 -19.22 8.31 -7.65
CA SER A 88 -18.60 9.45 -8.29
C SER A 88 -17.15 9.16 -8.69
N PRO A 89 -16.71 9.63 -9.87
CA PRO A 89 -15.31 9.62 -10.25
C PRO A 89 -14.43 10.36 -9.25
N TYR A 90 -13.17 9.94 -9.12
CA TYR A 90 -12.23 10.60 -8.21
C TYR A 90 -11.94 12.06 -8.62
N SER A 91 -12.09 12.41 -9.90
CA SER A 91 -12.00 13.80 -10.37
C SER A 91 -13.07 14.70 -9.78
N VAL A 92 -14.30 14.21 -9.64
CA VAL A 92 -15.39 14.96 -9.00
C VAL A 92 -15.07 15.20 -7.52
N ILE A 93 -14.52 14.19 -6.83
CA ILE A 93 -14.11 14.33 -5.43
C ILE A 93 -12.92 15.30 -5.30
N ALA A 94 -11.98 15.26 -6.24
CA ALA A 94 -10.84 16.19 -6.30
C ALA A 94 -11.29 17.64 -6.40
N ASN A 95 -12.23 17.91 -7.33
CA ASN A 95 -12.79 19.24 -7.53
C ASN A 95 -13.55 19.75 -6.30
N LYS A 96 -14.27 18.86 -5.58
CA LYS A 96 -14.96 19.23 -4.33
C LYS A 96 -13.99 19.58 -3.19
N LEU A 97 -12.86 18.88 -3.10
CA LEU A 97 -11.91 19.05 -2.00
C LEU A 97 -10.93 20.20 -2.22
N GLY A 98 -10.54 20.46 -3.48
CA GLY A 98 -9.53 21.45 -3.82
C GLY A 98 -8.12 21.05 -3.35
N GLY A 99 -7.09 21.44 -4.11
CA GLY A 99 -5.70 21.21 -3.72
C GLY A 99 -5.23 19.75 -3.68
N VAL A 100 -6.03 18.81 -4.21
CA VAL A 100 -5.68 17.39 -4.34
C VAL A 100 -6.01 16.89 -5.74
N SER A 101 -5.14 16.06 -6.30
CA SER A 101 -5.38 15.44 -7.60
C SER A 101 -6.19 14.14 -7.49
N ALA A 102 -6.86 13.75 -8.58
CA ALA A 102 -7.57 12.48 -8.64
C ALA A 102 -6.64 11.27 -8.39
N ALA A 103 -5.36 11.36 -8.79
CA ALA A 103 -4.36 10.33 -8.54
C ALA A 103 -4.02 10.22 -7.05
N GLN A 104 -3.86 11.35 -6.36
CA GLN A 104 -3.64 11.40 -4.92
C GLN A 104 -4.83 10.80 -4.15
N ILE A 105 -6.06 11.14 -4.54
CA ILE A 105 -7.26 10.56 -3.97
C ILE A 105 -7.30 9.04 -4.19
N ARG A 106 -7.00 8.57 -5.40
CA ARG A 106 -6.95 7.13 -5.71
C ARG A 106 -5.92 6.41 -4.84
N ALA A 107 -4.74 6.97 -4.67
CA ALA A 107 -3.69 6.38 -3.83
C ALA A 107 -4.13 6.25 -2.37
N VAL A 108 -4.72 7.31 -1.81
CA VAL A 108 -5.26 7.30 -0.45
C VAL A 108 -6.41 6.30 -0.31
N ALA A 109 -7.34 6.28 -1.28
CA ALA A 109 -8.46 5.35 -1.28
C ALA A 109 -8.00 3.89 -1.33
N SER A 110 -7.06 3.57 -2.24
CA SER A 110 -6.51 2.22 -2.38
C SER A 110 -5.75 1.77 -1.13
N ALA A 111 -4.97 2.67 -0.51
CA ALA A 111 -4.28 2.37 0.76
C ALA A 111 -5.27 2.08 1.91
N ALA A 112 -6.48 2.63 1.83
CA ALA A 112 -7.57 2.37 2.77
C ALA A 112 -8.53 1.24 2.31
N GLY A 113 -8.22 0.51 1.24
CA GLY A 113 -9.02 -0.62 0.74
C GLY A 113 -10.24 -0.24 -0.11
N TYR A 114 -10.38 1.02 -0.51
CA TYR A 114 -11.47 1.48 -1.37
C TYR A 114 -11.08 1.44 -2.84
N HIS A 115 -11.73 0.55 -3.58
CA HIS A 115 -11.57 0.43 -5.03
C HIS A 115 -12.88 0.75 -5.74
N ARG A 116 -12.81 1.56 -6.80
CA ARG A 116 -13.96 1.74 -7.69
C ARG A 116 -14.07 0.52 -8.59
N ARG A 117 -15.26 -0.07 -8.62
CA ARG A 117 -15.64 -1.21 -9.46
C ARG A 117 -16.97 -0.89 -10.12
N VAL A 118 -17.25 -1.53 -11.24
CA VAL A 118 -18.56 -1.44 -11.89
C VAL A 118 -19.54 -2.30 -11.07
N ALA A 119 -20.64 -1.69 -10.62
CA ALA A 119 -21.69 -2.41 -9.91
C ALA A 119 -22.50 -3.25 -10.90
N VAL A 120 -22.84 -4.49 -10.52
CA VAL A 120 -23.71 -5.36 -11.31
C VAL A 120 -25.11 -4.74 -11.36
N ARG A 121 -25.73 -4.73 -12.56
CA ARG A 121 -27.13 -4.31 -12.72
C ARG A 121 -28.03 -5.30 -11.98
N LYS A 122 -28.84 -4.79 -11.05
CA LYS A 122 -29.80 -5.58 -10.27
C LYS A 122 -31.20 -5.13 -10.66
N PRO A 123 -32.17 -6.05 -10.78
CA PRO A 123 -33.57 -5.65 -10.94
C PRO A 123 -34.00 -4.84 -9.72
N PHE A 124 -34.83 -3.82 -9.95
CA PHE A 124 -35.39 -3.04 -8.85
C PHE A 124 -36.36 -3.91 -8.05
N ILE A 125 -36.16 -3.99 -6.73
CA ILE A 125 -37.03 -4.73 -5.83
C ILE A 125 -37.68 -3.73 -4.88
N SER A 126 -39.01 -3.63 -4.93
CA SER A 126 -39.77 -2.78 -4.03
C SER A 126 -39.67 -3.28 -2.57
N LYS A 127 -39.94 -2.40 -1.60
CA LYS A 127 -39.91 -2.79 -0.17
C LYS A 127 -40.87 -3.97 0.13
N PRO A 128 -42.13 -3.98 -0.36
CA PRO A 128 -43.03 -5.12 -0.13
C PRO A 128 -42.53 -6.41 -0.78
N THR A 129 -42.02 -6.36 -2.02
CA THR A 129 -41.48 -7.54 -2.70
C THR A 129 -40.27 -8.11 -1.96
N ARG A 130 -39.42 -7.25 -1.39
CA ARG A 130 -38.28 -7.69 -0.56
C ARG A 130 -38.74 -8.47 0.66
N GLN A 131 -39.77 -8.00 1.37
CA GLN A 131 -40.32 -8.71 2.54
C GLN A 131 -40.90 -10.07 2.15
N LYS A 132 -41.68 -10.13 1.05
CA LYS A 132 -42.22 -11.40 0.53
C LYS A 132 -41.11 -12.40 0.18
N ARG A 133 -40.03 -11.94 -0.46
CA ARG A 133 -38.88 -12.80 -0.80
C ARG A 133 -38.17 -13.34 0.43
N ILE A 134 -37.96 -12.52 1.47
CA ILE A 134 -37.34 -12.96 2.73
C ILE A 134 -38.23 -14.00 3.41
N LYS A 135 -39.53 -13.70 3.56
CA LYS A 135 -40.50 -14.62 4.16
C LYS A 135 -40.53 -15.97 3.41
N TRP A 136 -40.61 -15.93 2.08
CA TRP A 136 -40.57 -17.15 1.26
C TRP A 136 -39.26 -17.93 1.47
N ALA A 137 -38.12 -17.26 1.52
CA ALA A 137 -36.83 -17.92 1.75
C ALA A 137 -36.73 -18.55 3.15
N GLU A 138 -37.32 -17.91 4.17
CA GLU A 138 -37.40 -18.46 5.53
C GLU A 138 -38.32 -19.69 5.59
N GLU A 139 -39.51 -19.61 4.99
CA GLU A 139 -40.49 -20.71 4.93
C GLU A 139 -39.97 -21.93 4.17
N ASN A 140 -39.10 -21.72 3.18
CA ASN A 140 -38.56 -22.78 2.33
C ASN A 140 -37.10 -23.13 2.67
N LYS A 141 -36.59 -22.71 3.83
CA LYS A 141 -35.18 -22.93 4.22
C LYS A 141 -34.81 -24.42 4.36
N GLU A 142 -35.74 -25.22 4.86
CA GLU A 142 -35.59 -26.67 5.09
C GLU A 142 -36.36 -27.51 4.08
N ARG A 143 -36.87 -26.87 3.01
CA ARG A 143 -37.67 -27.56 2.01
C ARG A 143 -36.81 -28.57 1.25
N ASP A 144 -37.35 -29.77 1.09
CA ASP A 144 -36.82 -30.76 0.17
C ASP A 144 -37.13 -30.34 -1.27
N TRP A 145 -36.09 -30.24 -2.10
CA TRP A 145 -36.19 -29.79 -3.49
C TRP A 145 -36.24 -30.96 -4.48
N ASP A 146 -36.07 -32.21 -4.03
CA ASP A 146 -36.08 -33.38 -4.92
C ASP A 146 -37.47 -33.61 -5.55
N GLU A 147 -38.53 -33.13 -4.90
CA GLU A 147 -39.91 -33.17 -5.43
C GLU A 147 -40.27 -31.95 -6.30
N ALA A 148 -39.38 -30.96 -6.42
CA ALA A 148 -39.69 -29.70 -7.08
C ALA A 148 -39.20 -29.67 -8.54
N MET A 149 -40.15 -29.61 -9.49
CA MET A 149 -39.84 -29.32 -10.90
C MET A 149 -40.01 -27.83 -11.19
N TRP A 150 -39.03 -27.24 -11.87
CA TRP A 150 -39.02 -25.82 -12.23
C TRP A 150 -39.03 -25.63 -13.75
N THR A 151 -39.78 -24.65 -14.21
CA THR A 151 -39.82 -24.21 -15.61
C THR A 151 -39.75 -22.69 -15.65
N ASP A 152 -39.00 -22.13 -16.60
CA ASP A 152 -38.97 -20.70 -16.89
C ASP A 152 -38.99 -20.50 -18.40
N GLU A 153 -39.49 -19.35 -18.84
CA GLU A 153 -39.58 -19.00 -20.25
C GLU A 153 -38.48 -17.98 -20.61
N MET A 154 -37.79 -18.21 -21.72
CA MET A 154 -36.80 -17.29 -22.24
C MET A 154 -37.15 -16.92 -23.68
N GLN A 155 -37.12 -15.62 -23.98
CA GLN A 155 -37.25 -15.13 -25.35
C GLN A 155 -35.96 -15.38 -26.14
N MET A 156 -36.08 -15.96 -27.33
CA MET A 156 -34.97 -16.08 -28.29
C MET A 156 -35.25 -15.18 -29.50
N GLU A 157 -34.31 -14.28 -29.81
CA GLU A 157 -34.35 -13.49 -31.03
C GLU A 157 -33.59 -14.24 -32.14
N THR A 158 -34.29 -14.67 -33.20
CA THR A 158 -33.68 -15.12 -34.45
C THR A 158 -33.42 -13.88 -35.30
N GLY A 159 -32.14 -13.58 -35.57
CA GLY A 159 -31.67 -12.30 -36.09
C GLY A 159 -32.54 -11.68 -37.19
N SER A 160 -32.93 -10.42 -36.98
CA SER A 160 -33.55 -9.59 -38.01
C SER A 160 -32.56 -9.41 -39.17
N THR A 161 -32.85 -10.01 -40.32
CA THR A 161 -32.17 -9.70 -41.58
C THR A 161 -32.28 -8.20 -41.82
N SER A 162 -31.17 -7.49 -41.71
CA SER A 162 -31.08 -6.07 -42.06
C SER A 162 -31.30 -5.93 -43.57
N THR A 163 -32.52 -5.57 -43.96
CA THR A 163 -32.81 -4.95 -45.28
C THR A 163 -32.38 -3.50 -45.29
#